data_AF-A0A0R3QI40-F1
#
_entry.id   AF-A0A0R3QI40-F1
#
_cell.length_a   1.000
_cell.length_b   1.000
_cell.length_c   1.000
_cell.angle_alpha   90.00
_cell.angle_beta   90.00
_cell.angle_gamma   90.00
#
_symmetry.space_group_name_H-M   'P 1'
#
loop_
_entity.id
_entity.type
_entity.pdbx_description
1 polymer ?
#
loop_
_entity_poly.entity_id
_entity_poly.type
_entity_poly.pdbx_seq_one_letter_code
_entity_poly.pdbx_strand_id
1 'polypeptide(L)'
;MKKKLKISVARELSEALSPQIEVKAPVVDRLVYVLPWNVGLQFAQSIPDEMQMRVQEEVESGRAAYLPSKGSNYRLSLRLNLPDEASARISLGATRVSQKGGLRIDITPSKMSEAAIKAMHKTIKRLLDLEREEYQDLAMRATVNRMDVAVDVLISLDRLLVGYRGAHELTVFGKRFKSAVAETLNFGSVSSAYRAAVYDKGIQLTHELVLELRKAGDAEDLKSNLVRQVQGRKEGRPITR
;
A
#
# COMPACT_ATOMS: atom_id res chain seq x y z
N MET A 1 1.13 -42.60 -42.28
CA MET A 1 0.88 -42.76 -40.83
C MET A 1 1.70 -41.84 -39.89
N LYS A 2 2.44 -40.81 -40.35
CA LYS A 2 3.31 -39.97 -39.47
C LYS A 2 2.69 -38.68 -38.90
N LYS A 3 1.49 -38.28 -39.32
CA LYS A 3 0.86 -37.00 -38.90
C LYS A 3 0.09 -37.06 -37.57
N LYS A 4 -0.44 -38.21 -37.16
CA LYS A 4 -1.19 -38.36 -35.90
C LYS A 4 -0.30 -38.34 -34.65
N LEU A 5 0.92 -38.91 -34.71
CA LEU A 5 1.85 -38.93 -33.56
C LEU A 5 2.42 -37.55 -33.18
N LYS A 6 2.58 -36.61 -34.13
CA LYS A 6 3.13 -35.27 -33.83
C LYS A 6 2.14 -34.36 -33.09
N ILE A 7 0.83 -34.56 -33.30
CA ILE A 7 -0.22 -33.74 -32.68
C ILE A 7 -0.51 -34.22 -31.24
N SER A 8 -0.45 -35.53 -30.98
CA SER A 8 -0.63 -36.07 -29.62
C SER A 8 0.51 -35.67 -28.69
N VAL A 9 1.77 -35.77 -29.15
CA VAL A 9 2.94 -35.38 -28.35
C VAL A 9 2.99 -33.87 -28.09
N ALA A 10 2.59 -33.03 -29.07
CA ALA A 10 2.51 -31.58 -28.87
C ALA A 10 1.40 -31.18 -27.87
N ARG A 11 0.30 -31.94 -27.82
CA ARG A 11 -0.80 -31.71 -26.87
C ARG A 11 -0.47 -32.19 -25.46
N GLU A 12 0.17 -33.35 -25.32
CA GLU A 12 0.69 -33.84 -24.03
C GLU A 12 1.81 -32.93 -23.48
N LEU A 13 2.69 -32.41 -24.34
CA LEU A 13 3.67 -31.40 -23.93
C LEU A 13 3.00 -30.06 -23.59
N SER A 14 1.95 -29.64 -24.30
CA SER A 14 1.19 -28.42 -23.99
C SER A 14 0.44 -28.52 -22.65
N GLU A 15 -0.12 -29.67 -22.32
CA GLU A 15 -0.82 -29.94 -21.05
C GLU A 15 0.19 -30.13 -19.90
N ALA A 16 1.34 -30.76 -20.15
CA ALA A 16 2.43 -30.90 -19.18
C ALA A 16 3.26 -29.62 -18.94
N LEU A 17 3.27 -28.70 -19.91
CA LEU A 17 3.99 -27.41 -19.84
C LEU A 17 3.07 -26.22 -19.59
N SER A 18 1.78 -26.43 -19.37
CA SER A 18 0.92 -25.37 -18.87
C SER A 18 1.41 -25.03 -17.46
N PRO A 19 2.10 -23.89 -17.24
CA PRO A 19 2.53 -23.56 -15.90
C PRO A 19 1.28 -23.55 -15.03
N GLN A 20 1.31 -24.26 -13.90
CA GLN A 20 0.26 -24.09 -12.90
C GLN A 20 0.35 -22.63 -12.45
N ILE A 21 -0.51 -21.80 -13.02
CA ILE A 21 -0.61 -20.39 -12.66
C ILE A 21 -1.35 -20.37 -11.33
N GLU A 22 -0.61 -20.22 -10.25
CA GLU A 22 -1.20 -19.97 -8.95
C GLU A 22 -1.52 -18.47 -8.85
N VAL A 23 -2.81 -18.16 -8.69
CA VAL A 23 -3.30 -16.81 -8.44
C VAL A 23 -3.76 -16.75 -7.00
N LYS A 24 -3.14 -15.89 -6.19
CA LYS A 24 -3.58 -15.67 -4.81
C LYS A 24 -4.82 -14.79 -4.78
N ALA A 25 -5.56 -14.87 -3.67
CA ALA A 25 -6.71 -14.00 -3.44
C ALA A 25 -6.30 -12.52 -3.49
N PRO A 26 -7.14 -11.64 -4.06
CA PRO A 26 -6.90 -10.20 -4.04
C PRO A 26 -6.86 -9.67 -2.61
N VAL A 27 -5.94 -8.74 -2.35
CA VAL A 27 -5.79 -8.06 -1.06
C VAL A 27 -5.82 -6.54 -1.24
N VAL A 28 -6.37 -5.82 -0.27
CA VAL A 28 -6.30 -4.35 -0.24
C VAL A 28 -4.95 -3.94 0.36
N ASP A 29 -4.03 -3.50 -0.50
CA ASP A 29 -2.66 -3.14 -0.10
C ASP A 29 -2.55 -1.67 0.32
N ARG A 30 -3.45 -0.82 -0.16
CA ARG A 30 -3.54 0.55 0.31
C ARG A 30 -4.98 1.02 0.32
N LEU A 31 -5.38 1.64 1.41
CA LEU A 31 -6.68 2.29 1.52
C LEU A 31 -6.46 3.70 2.07
N VAL A 32 -6.98 4.67 1.33
CA VAL A 32 -7.02 6.07 1.73
C VAL A 32 -8.46 6.53 1.72
N TYR A 33 -8.93 7.05 2.84
CA TYR A 33 -10.25 7.62 2.97
C TYR A 33 -10.22 8.91 3.78
N VAL A 34 -11.28 9.70 3.66
CA VAL A 34 -11.48 10.94 4.42
C VAL A 34 -12.75 10.82 5.22
N LEU A 35 -12.64 11.05 6.52
CA LEU A 35 -13.80 11.22 7.39
C LEU A 35 -14.25 12.68 7.32
N PRO A 36 -15.54 12.96 7.08
CA PRO A 36 -16.08 14.31 6.97
C PRO A 36 -16.25 14.97 8.35
N TRP A 37 -15.18 15.01 9.13
CA TRP A 37 -15.14 15.63 10.45
C TRP A 37 -14.69 17.08 10.33
N ASN A 38 -15.45 18.01 10.88
CA ASN A 38 -15.15 19.45 10.86
C ASN A 38 -14.80 19.97 9.45
N VAL A 39 -15.72 19.76 8.51
CA VAL A 39 -15.62 20.23 7.12
C VAL A 39 -16.18 21.65 7.02
N GLY A 40 -15.38 22.63 6.57
CA GLY A 40 -15.83 24.00 6.35
C GLY A 40 -14.70 25.03 6.36
N LEU A 41 -14.98 26.26 5.90
CA LEU A 41 -14.00 27.36 5.81
C LEU A 41 -13.37 27.71 7.16
N GLN A 42 -14.16 27.65 8.24
CA GLN A 42 -13.72 27.94 9.61
C GLN A 42 -12.65 26.96 10.12
N PHE A 43 -12.70 25.70 9.69
CA PHE A 43 -11.74 24.65 10.10
C PHE A 43 -10.59 24.47 9.10
N ALA A 44 -10.67 25.08 7.92
CA ALA A 44 -9.54 25.16 6.99
C ALA A 44 -8.45 26.12 7.52
N GLN A 45 -8.81 27.06 8.40
CA GLN A 45 -7.90 28.10 8.90
C GLN A 45 -6.93 27.57 9.96
N SER A 46 -7.40 26.81 10.94
CA SER A 46 -6.59 26.26 12.03
C SER A 46 -7.11 24.92 12.55
N ILE A 47 -6.25 24.19 13.26
CA ILE A 47 -6.65 23.01 14.03
C ILE A 47 -7.08 23.51 15.42
N PRO A 48 -8.27 23.14 15.94
CA PRO A 48 -8.71 23.57 17.26
C PRO A 48 -7.71 23.21 18.38
N ASP A 49 -7.55 24.09 19.36
CA ASP A 49 -6.54 23.92 20.43
C ASP A 49 -6.78 22.64 21.25
N GLU A 50 -8.03 22.31 21.55
CA GLU A 50 -8.44 21.07 22.22
C GLU A 50 -7.99 19.82 21.46
N MET A 51 -7.99 19.89 20.12
CA MET A 51 -7.48 18.80 19.30
C MET A 51 -5.96 18.74 19.34
N GLN A 52 -5.29 19.90 19.32
CA GLN A 52 -3.83 19.96 19.44
C GLN A 52 -3.36 19.36 20.77
N MET A 53 -4.06 19.63 21.87
CA MET A 53 -3.79 19.02 23.18
C MET A 53 -3.87 17.49 23.13
N ARG A 54 -4.95 16.94 22.57
CA ARG A 54 -5.12 15.48 22.47
C ARG A 54 -4.12 14.83 21.53
N VAL A 55 -3.73 15.52 20.46
CA VAL A 55 -2.62 15.08 19.60
C VAL A 55 -1.34 15.01 20.41
N GLN A 56 -1.04 16.04 21.19
CA GLN A 56 0.15 16.10 22.02
C GLN A 56 0.16 14.96 23.06
N GLU A 57 -0.96 14.68 23.72
CA GLU A 57 -1.11 13.54 24.64
C GLU A 57 -0.85 12.18 23.95
N GLU A 58 -1.36 11.98 22.74
CA GLU A 58 -1.11 10.75 21.96
C GLU A 58 0.37 10.62 21.55
N VAL A 59 1.05 11.74 21.32
CA VAL A 59 2.50 11.76 21.00
C VAL A 59 3.34 11.49 22.26
N GLU A 60 3.05 12.17 23.37
CA GLU A 60 3.76 12.01 24.64
C GLU A 60 3.62 10.60 25.21
N SER A 61 2.46 9.98 25.02
CA SER A 61 2.23 8.59 25.39
C SER A 61 2.83 7.55 24.43
N GLY A 62 3.52 7.99 23.37
CA GLY A 62 4.17 7.12 22.39
C GLY A 62 3.20 6.39 21.44
N ARG A 63 1.90 6.71 21.47
CA ARG A 63 0.89 6.11 20.58
C ARG A 63 0.87 6.75 19.20
N ALA A 64 1.43 7.94 19.07
CA ALA A 64 1.60 8.64 17.80
C ALA A 64 2.99 9.30 17.69
N ALA A 65 3.37 9.63 16.47
CA ALA A 65 4.55 10.43 16.18
C ALA A 65 4.25 11.45 15.08
N TYR A 66 4.75 12.67 15.22
CA TYR A 66 4.66 13.68 14.18
C TYR A 66 5.39 13.22 12.91
N LEU A 67 4.72 13.40 11.77
CA LEU A 67 5.33 13.21 10.47
C LEU A 67 5.72 14.57 9.87
N PRO A 68 6.82 14.64 9.09
CA PRO A 68 7.20 15.86 8.40
C PRO A 68 6.04 16.40 7.55
N SER A 69 5.73 17.69 7.73
CA SER A 69 4.65 18.38 7.02
C SER A 69 5.09 19.06 5.72
N LYS A 70 6.40 19.11 5.42
CA LYS A 70 6.93 19.79 4.23
C LYS A 70 6.29 19.23 2.94
N GLY A 71 5.57 20.08 2.23
CA GLY A 71 4.86 19.73 0.98
C GLY A 71 3.51 19.02 1.18
N SER A 72 3.04 18.86 2.42
CA SER A 72 1.74 18.28 2.71
C SER A 72 0.61 19.28 2.43
N ASN A 73 -0.50 18.80 1.88
CA ASN A 73 -1.74 19.57 1.79
C ASN A 73 -2.55 19.57 3.11
N TYR A 74 -1.93 19.11 4.19
CA TYR A 74 -2.51 19.04 5.53
C TYR A 74 -1.58 19.74 6.51
N ARG A 75 -2.16 20.45 7.47
CA ARG A 75 -1.44 21.21 8.50
C ARG A 75 -0.67 20.31 9.44
N LEU A 76 -1.27 19.17 9.77
CA LEU A 76 -0.71 18.20 10.69
C LEU A 76 -0.79 16.81 10.08
N SER A 77 0.24 16.01 10.31
CA SER A 77 0.24 14.59 9.97
C SER A 77 0.92 13.79 11.05
N LEU A 78 0.31 12.67 11.40
CA LEU A 78 0.75 11.78 12.46
C LEU A 78 0.91 10.38 11.89
N ARG A 79 1.91 9.65 12.37
CA ARG A 79 1.96 8.20 12.30
C ARG A 79 1.40 7.66 13.60
N LEU A 80 0.38 6.81 13.52
CA LEU A 80 -0.05 6.01 14.67
C LEU A 80 0.86 4.80 14.79
N ASN A 81 1.32 4.56 16.02
CA ASN A 81 2.05 3.36 16.40
C ASN A 81 1.02 2.32 16.81
N LEU A 82 0.78 1.34 15.95
CA LEU A 82 -0.21 0.28 16.18
C LEU A 82 0.49 -1.02 16.58
N PRO A 83 -0.23 -1.98 17.16
CA PRO A 83 0.26 -3.35 17.35
C PRO A 83 0.86 -3.96 16.08
N ASP A 84 1.74 -4.94 16.26
CA ASP A 84 2.32 -5.76 15.20
C ASP A 84 3.13 -4.98 14.14
N GLU A 85 3.78 -3.89 14.55
CA GLU A 85 4.55 -2.97 13.69
C GLU A 85 3.71 -2.34 12.55
N ALA A 86 2.38 -2.48 12.62
CA ALA A 86 1.47 -1.79 11.71
C ALA A 86 1.52 -0.28 11.97
N SER A 87 1.27 0.51 10.93
CA SER A 87 1.16 1.95 11.08
C SER A 87 0.03 2.49 10.23
N ALA A 88 -0.64 3.50 10.78
CA ALA A 88 -1.63 4.30 10.06
C ALA A 88 -1.11 5.73 9.99
N ARG A 89 -1.25 6.38 8.84
CA ARG A 89 -1.01 7.82 8.72
C ARG A 89 -2.35 8.54 8.82
N ILE A 90 -2.39 9.53 9.70
CA ILE A 90 -3.54 10.41 9.87
C ILE A 90 -3.10 11.83 9.51
N SER A 91 -3.90 12.53 8.70
CA SER A 91 -3.63 13.91 8.29
C SER A 91 -4.83 14.79 8.55
N LEU A 92 -4.55 15.97 9.11
CA LEU A 92 -5.51 16.88 9.74
C LEU A 92 -5.40 18.29 9.16
N GLY A 93 -6.53 18.98 9.05
CA GLY A 93 -6.62 20.37 8.63
C GLY A 93 -6.11 20.56 7.20
N ALA A 94 -6.96 20.30 6.20
CA ALA A 94 -6.59 20.52 4.80
C ALA A 94 -6.23 22.00 4.57
N THR A 95 -5.11 22.27 3.90
CA THR A 95 -4.62 23.64 3.64
C THR A 95 -5.31 24.30 2.44
N ARG A 96 -6.08 23.54 1.66
CA ARG A 96 -6.82 24.04 0.49
C ARG A 96 -8.30 23.70 0.61
N VAL A 97 -9.16 24.70 0.40
CA VAL A 97 -10.63 24.57 0.45
C VAL A 97 -11.16 23.58 -0.60
N SER A 98 -10.45 23.40 -1.72
CA SER A 98 -10.82 22.44 -2.77
C SER A 98 -10.59 20.97 -2.39
N GLN A 99 -9.83 20.70 -1.33
CA GLN A 99 -9.73 19.35 -0.79
C GLN A 99 -10.91 19.14 0.13
N LYS A 100 -11.80 18.21 -0.24
CA LYS A 100 -12.89 17.70 0.61
C LYS A 100 -12.34 17.57 2.03
N GLY A 101 -12.75 18.50 2.90
CA GLY A 101 -12.10 18.71 4.20
C GLY A 101 -12.25 17.49 5.11
N GLY A 102 -11.53 17.52 6.23
CA GLY A 102 -11.67 16.54 7.31
C GLY A 102 -10.42 15.71 7.58
N LEU A 103 -10.64 14.55 8.21
CA LEU A 103 -9.58 13.66 8.68
C LEU A 103 -9.21 12.66 7.58
N ARG A 104 -8.04 12.80 6.97
CA ARG A 104 -7.53 11.82 6.02
C ARG A 104 -6.83 10.69 6.76
N ILE A 105 -7.14 9.46 6.38
CA ILE A 105 -6.52 8.25 6.90
C ILE A 105 -5.91 7.47 5.73
N ASP A 106 -4.66 7.05 5.86
CA ASP A 106 -3.88 6.29 4.87
C ASP A 106 -3.28 5.06 5.56
N ILE A 107 -3.71 3.88 5.13
CA ILE A 107 -3.39 2.59 5.74
C ILE A 107 -3.08 1.52 4.69
N THR A 108 -2.45 0.44 5.14
CA THR A 108 -2.22 -0.80 4.37
C THR A 108 -2.95 -1.96 5.06
N PRO A 109 -4.22 -2.21 4.72
CA PRO A 109 -5.03 -3.23 5.40
C PRO A 109 -4.43 -4.63 5.37
N SER A 110 -3.77 -5.00 4.26
CA SER A 110 -3.07 -6.30 4.10
C SER A 110 -2.02 -6.60 5.18
N LYS A 111 -1.55 -5.59 5.91
CA LYS A 111 -0.54 -5.70 6.98
C LYS A 111 -1.11 -5.43 8.38
N MET A 112 -2.42 -5.27 8.53
CA MET A 112 -3.04 -4.93 9.80
C MET A 112 -3.77 -6.14 10.38
N SER A 113 -3.45 -6.48 11.63
CA SER A 113 -4.25 -7.41 12.42
C SER A 113 -5.56 -6.75 12.87
N GLU A 114 -6.54 -7.57 13.29
CA GLU A 114 -7.78 -7.05 13.88
C GLU A 114 -7.51 -6.18 15.12
N ALA A 115 -6.48 -6.53 15.90
CA ALA A 115 -6.03 -5.74 17.04
C ALA A 115 -5.51 -4.36 16.61
N ALA A 116 -4.71 -4.30 15.54
CA ALA A 116 -4.22 -3.04 14.99
C ALA A 116 -5.36 -2.16 14.46
N ILE A 117 -6.35 -2.74 13.79
CA ILE A 117 -7.55 -2.03 13.30
C ILE A 117 -8.34 -1.45 14.48
N LYS A 118 -8.62 -2.26 15.51
CA LYS A 118 -9.31 -1.80 16.73
C LYS A 118 -8.55 -0.68 17.44
N ALA A 119 -7.24 -0.81 17.58
CA ALA A 119 -6.38 0.20 18.19
C ALA A 119 -6.42 1.52 17.42
N MET A 120 -6.36 1.46 16.08
CA MET A 120 -6.47 2.62 15.21
C MET A 120 -7.80 3.35 15.43
N HIS A 121 -8.93 2.65 15.34
CA HIS A 121 -10.26 3.25 15.56
C HIS A 121 -10.39 3.85 16.96
N LYS A 122 -9.86 3.18 18.00
CA LYS A 122 -9.84 3.69 19.37
C LYS A 122 -9.06 4.99 19.50
N THR A 123 -7.90 5.09 18.83
CA THR A 123 -7.08 6.31 18.82
C THR A 123 -7.76 7.44 18.07
N ILE A 124 -8.36 7.17 16.90
CA ILE A 124 -9.13 8.16 16.16
C ILE A 124 -10.30 8.68 17.00
N LYS A 125 -11.06 7.80 17.66
CA LYS A 125 -12.17 8.18 18.54
C LYS A 125 -11.72 9.20 19.61
N ARG A 126 -10.61 8.91 20.32
CA ARG A 126 -10.03 9.83 21.33
C ARG A 126 -9.60 11.17 20.72
N LEU A 127 -8.91 11.13 19.58
CA LEU A 127 -8.45 12.34 18.89
C LEU A 127 -9.60 13.25 18.44
N LEU A 128 -10.77 12.68 18.13
CA LEU A 128 -11.93 13.43 17.65
C LEU A 128 -12.95 13.80 18.74
N ASP A 129 -12.81 13.28 19.95
CA ASP A 129 -13.74 13.41 21.09
C ASP A 129 -15.13 12.85 20.83
N LEU A 130 -15.22 11.85 19.95
CA LEU A 130 -16.51 11.33 19.54
C LEU A 130 -16.89 10.17 20.42
N GLU A 131 -18.19 10.03 20.70
CA GLU A 131 -18.72 8.79 21.23
C GLU A 131 -18.80 7.68 20.20
N ARG A 132 -19.10 6.45 20.64
CA ARG A 132 -19.07 5.28 19.75
C ARG A 132 -20.03 5.45 18.58
N GLU A 133 -21.25 5.90 18.85
CA GLU A 133 -22.30 6.07 17.85
C GLU A 133 -21.93 7.19 16.86
N GLU A 134 -21.50 8.35 17.37
CA GLU A 134 -21.05 9.47 16.54
C GLU A 134 -19.87 9.10 15.63
N TYR A 135 -18.93 8.32 16.17
CA TYR A 135 -17.81 7.81 15.38
C TYR A 135 -18.25 6.84 14.29
N GLN A 136 -19.21 5.96 14.58
CA GLN A 136 -19.77 5.03 13.59
C GLN A 136 -20.49 5.79 12.47
N ASP A 137 -21.31 6.79 12.80
CA ASP A 137 -21.99 7.64 11.83
C ASP A 137 -21.01 8.46 10.97
N LEU A 138 -19.91 8.91 11.56
CA LEU A 138 -18.83 9.56 10.83
C LEU A 138 -18.12 8.57 9.89
N ALA A 139 -17.82 7.37 10.36
CA ALA A 139 -17.14 6.32 9.59
C ALA A 139 -18.00 5.82 8.42
N MET A 140 -19.31 5.69 8.58
CA MET A 140 -20.23 5.31 7.51
C MET A 140 -20.28 6.34 6.38
N ARG A 141 -19.97 7.61 6.66
CA ARG A 141 -19.91 8.70 5.69
C ARG A 141 -18.50 8.92 5.11
N ALA A 142 -17.58 8.00 5.38
CA ALA A 142 -16.22 8.07 4.85
C ALA A 142 -16.22 8.10 3.32
N THR A 143 -15.45 9.01 2.74
CA THR A 143 -15.21 9.01 1.29
C THR A 143 -13.89 8.31 0.99
N VAL A 144 -13.95 7.24 0.20
CA VAL A 144 -12.74 6.55 -0.28
C VAL A 144 -12.06 7.39 -1.36
N ASN A 145 -10.84 7.83 -1.09
CA ASN A 145 -10.03 8.62 -2.01
C ASN A 145 -9.13 7.76 -2.90
N ARG A 146 -8.64 6.64 -2.38
CA ARG A 146 -7.79 5.70 -3.09
C ARG A 146 -7.92 4.32 -2.49
N MET A 147 -8.00 3.31 -3.33
CA MET A 147 -7.96 1.91 -2.95
C MET A 147 -7.08 1.17 -3.95
N ASP A 148 -5.98 0.61 -3.47
CA ASP A 148 -5.08 -0.21 -4.27
C ASP A 148 -5.34 -1.67 -3.90
N VAL A 149 -5.79 -2.45 -4.89
CA VAL A 149 -6.01 -3.90 -4.76
C VAL A 149 -4.86 -4.61 -5.46
N ALA A 150 -4.15 -5.47 -4.73
CA ALA A 150 -3.03 -6.25 -5.23
C ALA A 150 -3.45 -7.72 -5.40
N VAL A 151 -2.92 -8.37 -6.42
CA VAL A 151 -3.08 -9.79 -6.69
C VAL A 151 -1.70 -10.35 -6.99
N ASP A 152 -1.28 -11.35 -6.22
CA ASP A 152 -0.04 -12.06 -6.50
C ASP A 152 -0.32 -13.21 -7.48
N VAL A 153 0.43 -13.24 -8.57
CA VAL A 153 0.36 -14.30 -9.58
C VAL A 153 1.75 -14.93 -9.71
N LEU A 154 1.84 -16.24 -9.47
CA LEU A 154 3.10 -16.98 -9.57
C LEU A 154 3.38 -17.38 -11.03
N ILE A 155 3.71 -16.38 -11.84
CA ILE A 155 4.15 -16.56 -13.22
C ILE A 155 5.25 -15.55 -13.55
N SER A 156 6.16 -15.95 -14.43
CA SER A 156 7.17 -15.06 -14.95
C SER A 156 6.54 -13.98 -15.85
N LEU A 157 6.93 -12.72 -15.65
CA LEU A 157 6.31 -11.56 -16.31
C LEU A 157 6.52 -11.57 -17.84
N ASP A 158 7.59 -12.19 -18.33
CA ASP A 158 7.87 -12.40 -19.77
C ASP A 158 6.89 -13.38 -20.44
N ARG A 159 6.16 -14.18 -19.67
CA ARG A 159 5.15 -15.14 -20.15
C ARG A 159 3.72 -14.63 -19.99
N LEU A 160 3.53 -13.41 -19.48
CA LEU A 160 2.23 -12.84 -19.17
C LEU A 160 1.78 -11.86 -20.26
N LEU A 161 0.64 -12.16 -20.90
CA LEU A 161 -0.08 -11.17 -21.70
C LEU A 161 -1.15 -10.49 -20.84
N VAL A 162 -1.00 -9.18 -20.60
CA VAL A 162 -1.96 -8.42 -19.81
C VAL A 162 -2.92 -7.68 -20.72
N GLY A 163 -4.19 -8.08 -20.71
CA GLY A 163 -5.28 -7.35 -21.34
C GLY A 163 -5.96 -6.40 -20.35
N TYR A 164 -5.96 -5.10 -20.61
CA TYR A 164 -6.71 -4.11 -19.85
C TYR A 164 -8.02 -3.78 -20.56
N ARG A 165 -9.18 -4.20 -20.01
CA ARG A 165 -10.51 -3.86 -20.53
C ARG A 165 -11.10 -2.63 -19.80
N GLY A 166 -10.37 -1.53 -19.82
CA GLY A 166 -10.82 -0.21 -19.37
C GLY A 166 -10.61 0.84 -20.47
N ALA A 167 -11.47 1.84 -20.54
CA ALA A 167 -11.67 2.72 -21.70
C ALA A 167 -10.52 3.69 -22.06
N HIS A 168 -9.27 3.48 -21.65
CA HIS A 168 -8.18 4.43 -21.91
C HIS A 168 -6.86 3.77 -22.33
N GLU A 169 -6.15 4.52 -23.18
CA GLU A 169 -4.94 4.17 -23.92
C GLU A 169 -3.87 3.48 -23.06
N LEU A 170 -3.30 2.40 -23.60
CA LEU A 170 -2.22 1.62 -23.01
C LEU A 170 -0.94 2.48 -22.94
N THR A 171 -0.38 2.71 -21.75
CA THR A 171 0.96 3.32 -21.61
C THR A 171 1.93 2.36 -20.95
N VAL A 172 2.57 1.52 -21.75
CA VAL A 172 3.61 0.58 -21.28
C VAL A 172 4.92 1.35 -21.02
N PHE A 173 5.28 1.54 -19.75
CA PHE A 173 6.62 2.00 -19.36
C PHE A 173 7.52 0.81 -19.05
N GLY A 174 8.25 0.31 -20.05
CA GLY A 174 9.34 -0.64 -19.84
C GLY A 174 10.68 0.09 -19.70
N LYS A 175 11.36 -0.04 -18.55
CA LYS A 175 12.76 0.41 -18.42
C LYS A 175 13.67 -0.66 -19.05
N ARG A 176 14.42 -0.28 -20.09
CA ARG A 176 15.32 -1.18 -20.84
C ARG A 176 16.74 -1.15 -20.27
N PHE A 177 17.33 -2.32 -20.06
CA PHE A 177 18.79 -2.52 -20.03
C PHE A 177 19.17 -3.73 -20.90
N LYS A 178 20.47 -3.91 -21.15
CA LYS A 178 21.12 -4.76 -22.18
C LYS A 178 20.64 -6.23 -22.28
N SER A 179 19.88 -6.74 -21.32
CA SER A 179 19.16 -8.03 -21.34
C SER A 179 17.66 -7.76 -21.14
N ALA A 180 16.86 -7.94 -22.19
CA ALA A 180 15.51 -7.41 -22.33
C ALA A 180 14.43 -8.20 -21.56
N VAL A 181 14.33 -8.00 -20.24
CA VAL A 181 13.19 -8.48 -19.43
C VAL A 181 12.35 -7.28 -18.99
N ALA A 182 11.03 -7.36 -19.18
CA ALA A 182 10.12 -6.33 -18.67
C ALA A 182 10.01 -6.46 -17.14
N GLU A 183 10.30 -5.39 -16.41
CA GLU A 183 10.20 -5.38 -14.93
C GLU A 183 8.83 -4.89 -14.44
N THR A 184 8.17 -4.03 -15.23
CA THR A 184 6.88 -3.41 -14.89
C THR A 184 6.12 -3.02 -16.16
N LEU A 185 4.81 -3.22 -16.13
CA LEU A 185 3.83 -2.78 -17.11
C LEU A 185 2.82 -1.90 -16.37
N ASN A 186 2.62 -0.67 -16.82
CA ASN A 186 1.62 0.24 -16.24
C ASN A 186 0.46 0.41 -17.24
N PHE A 187 -0.75 0.60 -16.71
CA PHE A 187 -1.97 0.79 -17.48
C PHE A 187 -2.76 1.96 -16.90
N GLY A 188 -3.24 2.84 -17.78
CA GLY A 188 -3.92 4.09 -17.39
C GLY A 188 -2.97 5.26 -17.14
N SER A 189 -3.57 6.45 -16.98
CA SER A 189 -2.83 7.71 -16.77
C SER A 189 -2.59 8.01 -15.29
N VAL A 190 -1.52 8.76 -14.98
CA VAL A 190 -1.22 9.29 -13.63
C VAL A 190 -2.27 10.28 -13.12
N SER A 191 -3.23 10.70 -13.96
CA SER A 191 -4.39 11.50 -13.55
C SER A 191 -5.71 10.70 -13.52
N SER A 192 -5.72 9.46 -14.02
CA SER A 192 -6.95 8.66 -14.10
C SER A 192 -7.35 8.07 -12.75
N ALA A 193 -8.67 7.86 -12.58
CA ALA A 193 -9.27 7.23 -11.40
C ALA A 193 -8.96 5.73 -11.31
N TYR A 194 -8.66 5.08 -12.44
CA TYR A 194 -8.32 3.66 -12.51
C TYR A 194 -6.94 3.48 -13.11
N ARG A 195 -6.05 2.82 -12.35
CA ARG A 195 -4.71 2.47 -12.79
C ARG A 195 -4.44 1.02 -12.45
N ALA A 196 -3.69 0.35 -13.30
CA ALA A 196 -3.17 -0.97 -13.00
C ALA A 196 -1.67 -0.99 -13.24
N ALA A 197 -0.95 -1.77 -12.45
CA ALA A 197 0.46 -2.05 -12.65
C ALA A 197 0.68 -3.54 -12.47
N VAL A 198 1.48 -4.13 -13.33
CA VAL A 198 1.93 -5.51 -13.24
C VAL A 198 3.44 -5.47 -13.23
N TYR A 199 4.08 -6.05 -12.22
CA TYR A 199 5.53 -5.93 -12.05
C TYR A 199 6.07 -7.18 -11.36
N ASP A 200 7.38 -7.41 -11.53
CA ASP A 200 8.08 -8.46 -10.82
C ASP A 200 8.32 -8.04 -9.36
N LYS A 201 7.58 -8.67 -8.43
CA LYS A 201 7.68 -8.38 -7.00
C LYS A 201 9.07 -8.73 -6.44
N GLY A 202 9.73 -9.76 -6.96
CA GLY A 202 11.06 -10.19 -6.53
C GLY A 202 12.14 -9.15 -6.85
N ILE A 203 12.04 -8.52 -8.03
CA ILE A 203 12.91 -7.41 -8.43
C ILE A 203 12.64 -6.18 -7.54
N GLN A 204 11.36 -5.83 -7.30
CA GLN A 204 11.01 -4.72 -6.41
C GLN A 204 11.60 -4.90 -5.01
N LEU A 205 11.42 -6.08 -4.39
CA LEU A 205 11.92 -6.37 -3.05
C LEU A 205 13.45 -6.28 -2.98
N THR A 206 14.14 -6.73 -4.03
CA THR A 206 15.59 -6.67 -4.11
C THR A 206 16.06 -5.21 -4.24
N HIS A 207 15.34 -4.39 -5.01
CA HIS A 207 15.62 -2.96 -5.13
C HIS A 207 15.42 -2.22 -3.80
N GLU A 208 14.32 -2.48 -3.09
CA GLU A 208 14.03 -1.91 -1.77
C GLU A 208 15.15 -2.24 -0.77
N LEU A 209 15.61 -3.50 -0.74
CA LEU A 209 16.73 -3.91 0.10
C LEU A 209 18.02 -3.15 -0.23
N VAL A 210 18.37 -3.00 -1.51
CA VAL A 210 19.57 -2.26 -1.91
C VAL A 210 19.49 -0.80 -1.45
N LEU A 211 18.30 -0.19 -1.50
CA LEU A 211 18.09 1.16 -0.99
C LEU A 211 18.20 1.24 0.53
N GLU A 212 17.68 0.25 1.26
CA GLU A 212 17.84 0.16 2.72
C GLU A 212 19.30 -0.01 3.12
N LEU A 213 20.03 -0.92 2.47
CA LEU A 213 21.48 -1.12 2.66
C LEU A 213 22.26 0.17 2.38
N ARG A 214 21.94 0.88 1.29
CA ARG A 214 22.58 2.15 0.96
C ARG A 214 22.32 3.23 2.02
N LYS A 215 21.13 3.25 2.63
CA LYS A 215 20.77 4.21 3.68
C LYS A 215 21.44 3.89 5.02
N ALA A 216 21.73 2.62 5.29
CA ALA A 216 22.40 2.19 6.52
C ALA A 216 23.88 2.60 6.57
N GLY A 217 24.53 2.84 5.43
CA GLY A 217 25.95 3.21 5.35
C GLY A 217 26.89 2.05 5.69
N ASP A 218 28.21 2.28 5.64
CA ASP A 218 29.26 1.27 5.88
C ASP A 218 29.44 0.88 7.37
N ALA A 219 28.48 1.23 8.24
CA ALA A 219 28.54 0.91 9.66
C ALA A 219 27.96 -0.50 9.93
N GLU A 220 28.89 -1.44 10.12
CA GLU A 220 28.81 -2.72 10.86
C GLU A 220 28.36 -4.04 10.18
N ASP A 221 28.82 -5.14 10.82
CA ASP A 221 28.88 -6.59 10.53
C ASP A 221 27.58 -7.30 10.06
N LEU A 222 26.91 -6.76 9.05
CA LEU A 222 25.54 -7.13 8.65
C LEU A 222 25.44 -8.07 7.43
N LYS A 223 26.41 -8.96 7.18
CA LYS A 223 26.38 -9.81 5.96
C LYS A 223 25.50 -11.06 6.04
N SER A 224 25.15 -11.57 7.22
CA SER A 224 24.46 -12.88 7.34
C SER A 224 22.94 -12.79 7.58
N ASN A 225 22.46 -11.79 8.32
CA ASN A 225 21.05 -11.73 8.71
C ASN A 225 20.12 -11.15 7.64
N LEU A 226 20.56 -10.13 6.88
CA LEU A 226 19.74 -9.48 5.85
C LEU A 226 19.49 -10.39 4.64
N VAL A 227 20.49 -11.17 4.21
CA VAL A 227 20.34 -12.13 3.11
C VAL A 227 19.36 -13.26 3.47
N ARG A 228 19.41 -13.75 4.72
CA ARG A 228 18.43 -14.74 5.23
C ARG A 228 17.02 -14.17 5.33
N GLN A 229 16.86 -12.92 5.75
CA GLN A 229 15.56 -12.24 5.79
C GLN A 229 14.92 -12.11 4.39
N VAL A 230 15.75 -11.92 3.36
CA VAL A 230 15.29 -11.84 1.96
C VAL A 230 14.88 -13.21 1.42
N GLN A 231 15.63 -14.27 1.73
CA GLN A 231 15.23 -15.65 1.40
C GLN A 231 13.91 -16.03 2.09
N GLY A 232 13.76 -15.72 3.39
CA GLY A 232 12.51 -15.95 4.12
C GLY A 232 11.29 -15.22 3.53
N ARG A 233 11.47 -13.95 3.12
CA ARG A 233 10.43 -13.15 2.45
C ARG A 233 10.09 -13.67 1.05
N LYS A 234 11.07 -14.18 0.29
CA LYS A 234 10.85 -14.81 -1.03
C LYS A 234 10.12 -16.15 -0.93
N GLU A 235 10.33 -16.90 0.15
CA GLU A 235 9.71 -18.21 0.39
C GLU A 235 8.33 -18.12 1.08
N GLY A 236 7.85 -16.91 1.42
CA GLY A 236 6.56 -16.71 2.11
C GLY A 236 6.53 -17.27 3.54
N ARG A 237 7.69 -17.49 4.17
CA ARG A 237 7.78 -18.02 5.53
C ARG A 237 7.72 -16.88 6.56
N PRO A 238 6.96 -17.02 7.66
CA PRO A 238 6.98 -16.04 8.74
C PRO A 238 8.37 -16.04 9.38
N ILE A 239 8.95 -14.85 9.53
CA ILE A 239 10.24 -14.66 10.20
C ILE A 239 9.99 -14.80 11.70
N THR A 240 10.34 -15.94 12.29
CA THR A 240 10.54 -16.04 13.74
C THR A 240 11.83 -15.33 14.10
N ARG A 241 11.74 -14.36 15.01
CA ARG A 241 12.89 -13.77 15.71
C ARG A 241 13.55 -14.82 16.60
#